data_AF-A0A357BQM6-F1
#
_entry.id   AF-A0A357BQM6-F1
#
_cell.length_a   1.000
_cell.length_b   1.000
_cell.length_c   1.000
_cell.angle_alpha   90.00
_cell.angle_beta   90.00
_cell.angle_gamma   90.00
#
_symmetry.space_group_name_H-M   'P 1'
#
loop_
_entity.id
_entity.type
_entity.pdbx_description
1 polymer ?
#
loop_
_entity_poly.entity_id
_entity_poly.type
_entity_poly.pdbx_seq_one_letter_code
_entity_poly.pdbx_strand_id
1 'polypeptide(L)'
;MKLELLQQERSTKGLLDVEGLSEALNIPVSSIYKLTHLKQIPHVKIGKTVRFRESEVSAWLDSKTITPAGQPEPEIQTKARKAKVRKSGRDTKAIRMLDELIAELPPK
;
A
#
# COMPACT_ATOMS: atom_id res chain seq x y z
N MET A 1 -35.01 10.16 26.04
CA MET A 1 -33.58 10.32 25.73
C MET A 1 -32.92 8.96 25.82
N LYS A 2 -32.55 8.36 24.69
CA LYS A 2 -31.78 7.11 24.65
C LYS A 2 -30.53 7.34 23.80
N LEU A 3 -29.67 8.22 24.32
CA LEU A 3 -28.35 8.54 23.77
C LEU A 3 -27.30 7.56 24.34
N GLU A 4 -27.56 6.25 24.21
CA GLU A 4 -26.67 5.22 24.77
C GLU A 4 -26.54 3.99 23.86
N LEU A 5 -26.56 4.21 22.55
CA LEU A 5 -26.23 3.18 21.55
C LEU A 5 -25.21 3.70 20.53
N LEU A 6 -24.16 4.38 21.03
CA LEU A 6 -22.99 4.79 20.24
C LEU A 6 -21.72 4.01 20.61
N GLN A 7 -21.85 2.85 21.26
CA GLN A 7 -20.70 2.08 21.76
C GLN A 7 -20.58 0.66 21.20
N GLN A 8 -21.24 0.39 20.08
CA GLN A 8 -21.07 -0.86 19.34
C GLN A 8 -20.41 -0.64 17.96
N GLU A 9 -19.40 0.22 17.88
CA GLU A 9 -18.47 0.26 16.74
C GLU A 9 -17.03 0.00 17.22
N ARG A 10 -16.88 -0.94 18.16
CA ARG A 10 -15.55 -1.45 18.49
C ARG A 10 -15.04 -2.29 17.33
N SER A 11 -14.36 -1.63 16.41
CA SER A 11 -13.13 -2.08 15.78
C SER A 11 -13.10 -3.57 15.44
N THR A 12 -13.87 -3.98 14.44
CA THR A 12 -13.41 -5.08 13.60
C THR A 12 -12.56 -4.45 12.49
N LYS A 13 -11.26 -4.21 12.78
CA LYS A 13 -10.25 -3.82 11.80
C LYS A 13 -10.08 -4.97 10.78
N GLY A 14 -11.09 -5.11 9.94
CA GLY A 14 -11.18 -6.10 8.89
C GLY A 14 -10.25 -5.73 7.76
N LEU A 15 -9.68 -6.75 7.14
CA LEU A 15 -9.05 -6.60 5.84
C LEU A 15 -10.15 -6.36 4.80
N LEU A 16 -10.16 -5.18 4.20
CA LEU A 16 -11.03 -4.84 3.08
C LEU A 16 -10.60 -5.62 1.84
N ASP A 17 -11.56 -6.03 1.03
CA ASP A 17 -11.32 -6.49 -0.33
C ASP A 17 -11.33 -5.30 -1.30
N VAL A 18 -11.21 -5.60 -2.59
CA VAL A 18 -11.14 -4.56 -3.63
C VAL A 18 -12.48 -3.82 -3.77
N GLU A 19 -13.61 -4.52 -3.57
CA GLU A 19 -14.96 -3.95 -3.68
C GLU A 19 -15.27 -3.05 -2.48
N GLY A 20 -15.03 -3.52 -1.25
CA GLY A 20 -15.21 -2.69 -0.05
C GLY A 20 -14.30 -1.47 -0.04
N LEU A 21 -13.08 -1.56 -0.59
CA LEU A 21 -12.23 -0.40 -0.78
C LEU A 21 -12.75 0.56 -1.86
N SER A 22 -13.36 0.02 -2.93
CA SER A 22 -13.98 0.80 -4.00
C SER A 22 -15.14 1.63 -3.48
N GLU A 23 -15.99 1.03 -2.66
CA GLU A 23 -17.10 1.71 -1.98
C GLU A 23 -16.57 2.76 -0.99
N ALA A 24 -15.58 2.40 -0.16
CA ALA A 24 -15.03 3.30 0.85
C ALA A 24 -14.37 4.56 0.26
N LEU A 25 -13.61 4.42 -0.83
CA LEU A 25 -12.93 5.53 -1.49
C LEU A 25 -13.77 6.19 -2.58
N ASN A 26 -14.92 5.59 -2.94
CA ASN A 26 -15.73 5.95 -4.10
C ASN A 26 -14.89 6.02 -5.41
N ILE A 27 -13.99 5.07 -5.59
CA ILE A 27 -13.08 4.95 -6.76
C ILE A 27 -13.40 3.65 -7.50
N PRO A 28 -13.43 3.62 -8.85
CA PRO A 28 -13.67 2.38 -9.59
C PRO A 28 -12.68 1.27 -9.24
N VAL A 29 -13.18 0.04 -9.13
CA VAL A 29 -12.39 -1.20 -8.91
C VAL A 29 -11.19 -1.31 -9.87
N SER A 30 -11.37 -0.96 -11.14
CA SER A 30 -10.31 -0.96 -12.15
C SER A 30 -9.14 -0.02 -11.81
N SER A 31 -9.43 1.13 -11.21
CA SER A 31 -8.42 2.07 -10.72
C SER A 31 -7.68 1.52 -9.51
N ILE A 32 -8.36 0.81 -8.62
CA ILE A 32 -7.72 0.15 -7.46
C ILE A 32 -6.76 -0.95 -7.93
N TYR A 33 -7.15 -1.76 -8.92
CA TYR A 33 -6.24 -2.74 -9.51
C TYR A 33 -5.01 -2.08 -10.14
N LYS A 34 -5.17 -0.95 -10.83
CA LYS A 34 -4.03 -0.16 -11.36
C LYS A 34 -3.12 0.31 -10.23
N LEU A 35 -3.68 0.91 -9.17
CA LEU A 35 -2.91 1.38 -8.01
C LEU A 35 -2.18 0.23 -7.31
N THR A 36 -2.81 -0.93 -7.20
CA THR A 36 -2.23 -2.15 -6.62
C THR A 36 -1.09 -2.68 -7.48
N HIS A 37 -1.29 -2.77 -8.80
CA HIS A 37 -0.25 -3.21 -9.75
C HIS A 37 0.96 -2.27 -9.74
N LEU A 38 0.72 -0.96 -9.66
CA LEU A 38 1.76 0.06 -9.55
C LEU A 38 2.35 0.18 -8.13
N LYS A 39 1.86 -0.61 -7.15
CA LYS A 39 2.28 -0.59 -5.75
C LYS A 39 2.19 0.79 -5.10
N GLN A 40 1.22 1.59 -5.52
CA GLN A 40 1.01 2.94 -4.98
C GLN A 40 0.14 2.93 -3.73
N ILE A 41 -0.71 1.92 -3.57
CA ILE A 41 -1.59 1.74 -2.41
C ILE A 41 -1.06 0.61 -1.50
N PRO A 42 -1.07 0.79 -0.16
CA PRO A 42 -0.71 -0.27 0.77
C PRO A 42 -1.66 -1.46 0.63
N HIS A 43 -1.12 -2.65 0.40
CA HIS A 43 -1.91 -3.86 0.22
C HIS A 43 -1.16 -5.09 0.75
N VAL A 44 -1.95 -6.08 1.15
CA VAL A 44 -1.49 -7.40 1.60
C VAL A 44 -1.89 -8.42 0.56
N LYS A 45 -0.90 -9.11 -0.01
CA LYS A 45 -1.14 -10.22 -0.95
C LYS A 45 -1.26 -11.53 -0.17
N ILE A 46 -2.41 -12.18 -0.28
CA ILE A 46 -2.70 -13.47 0.35
C ILE A 46 -3.00 -14.46 -0.77
N GLY A 47 -1.98 -15.19 -1.21
CA GLY A 47 -2.08 -16.09 -2.36
C GLY A 47 -2.44 -15.35 -3.65
N LYS A 48 -3.63 -15.65 -4.20
CA LYS A 48 -4.18 -15.02 -5.41
C LYS A 48 -5.02 -13.76 -5.11
N THR A 49 -5.36 -13.52 -3.85
CA THR A 49 -6.24 -12.41 -3.45
C THR A 49 -5.42 -11.26 -2.88
N VAL A 50 -5.91 -10.04 -3.06
CA VAL A 50 -5.35 -8.83 -2.47
C VAL A 50 -6.32 -8.30 -1.43
N ARG A 51 -5.79 -7.86 -0.29
CA ARG A 51 -6.54 -7.27 0.81
C ARG A 51 -5.91 -5.96 1.25
N PHE A 52 -6.72 -5.10 1.85
CA PHE A 52 -6.32 -3.76 2.27
C PHE A 52 -6.59 -3.59 3.75
N ARG A 53 -5.60 -3.11 4.49
CA ARG A 53 -5.82 -2.75 5.89
C ARG A 53 -6.35 -1.32 5.90
N GLU A 54 -7.56 -1.14 6.41
CA GLU A 54 -8.22 0.17 6.49
C GLU A 54 -7.31 1.24 7.10
N SER A 55 -6.61 0.92 8.19
CA SER A 55 -5.69 1.85 8.86
C SER A 55 -4.46 2.25 8.03
N GLU A 56 -3.99 1.37 7.14
CA GLU A 56 -2.87 1.69 6.25
C GLU A 56 -3.35 2.54 5.07
N VAL A 57 -4.56 2.25 4.56
CA VAL A 57 -5.19 3.05 3.51
C VAL A 57 -5.48 4.46 4.02
N SER A 58 -6.02 4.62 5.22
CA SER A 58 -6.29 5.94 5.81
C SER A 58 -5.01 6.76 5.96
N ALA A 59 -3.95 6.17 6.54
CA ALA A 59 -2.66 6.83 6.68
C ALA A 59 -2.02 7.19 5.32
N TRP A 60 -2.27 6.36 4.30
CA TRP A 60 -1.85 6.65 2.93
C TRP A 60 -2.60 7.83 2.33
N LEU A 61 -3.90 7.97 2.56
CA LEU A 61 -4.67 9.14 2.12
C LEU A 61 -4.13 10.42 2.75
N ASP A 62 -3.86 10.41 4.07
CA ASP A 62 -3.31 11.55 4.79
C ASP A 62 -1.95 11.98 4.18
N SER A 63 -1.12 11.00 3.79
CA SER A 63 0.17 11.27 3.14
C SER A 63 0.05 11.85 1.72
N LYS A 64 -1.12 11.71 1.09
CA LYS A 64 -1.42 12.18 -0.27
C LYS A 64 -2.24 13.46 -0.29
N THR A 65 -2.76 13.91 0.86
CA THR A 65 -3.49 15.16 0.98
C THR A 65 -2.58 16.32 0.59
N ILE A 66 -2.96 17.04 -0.46
CA ILE A 66 -2.29 18.25 -0.89
C ILE A 66 -2.97 19.41 -0.16
N THR A 67 -2.27 20.03 0.79
CA THR A 67 -2.76 21.24 1.44
C THR A 67 -2.73 22.39 0.43
N PRO A 68 -3.87 23.01 0.10
CA PRO A 68 -3.89 24.17 -0.78
C PRO A 68 -3.14 25.33 -0.12
N ALA A 69 -2.33 26.05 -0.91
CA ALA A 69 -1.50 27.15 -0.42
C ALA A 69 -2.39 28.26 0.20
N GLY A 70 -2.37 28.37 1.53
CA GLY A 70 -3.09 29.44 2.24
C GLY A 70 -3.75 29.07 3.58
N GLN A 71 -3.56 27.86 4.12
CA GLN A 71 -4.06 27.49 5.46
C GLN A 71 -2.92 27.00 6.36
N PRO A 72 -2.91 27.37 7.66
CA PRO A 72 -1.89 26.91 8.60
C PRO A 72 -1.99 25.40 8.80
N GLU A 73 -0.85 24.77 8.71
CA GLU A 73 -0.61 23.33 8.72
C GLU A 73 -1.13 22.67 10.01
N PRO A 74 -1.94 21.59 9.95
CA PRO A 74 -2.17 20.78 11.14
C PRO A 74 -0.84 20.10 11.50
N GLU A 75 -0.36 20.33 12.72
CA GLU A 75 0.84 19.72 13.28
C GLU A 75 0.68 18.18 13.31
N ILE A 76 0.98 17.50 12.20
CA ILE A 76 1.06 16.04 12.19
C ILE A 76 2.36 15.70 12.90
N GLN A 77 2.21 15.22 14.15
CA GLN A 77 3.30 14.80 15.03
C GLN A 77 4.23 13.83 14.29
N THR A 78 5.37 14.34 13.83
CA THR A 78 6.44 13.60 13.16
C THR A 78 7.20 12.73 14.15
N LYS A 79 6.54 11.70 14.69
CA LYS A 79 7.21 10.66 15.48
C LYS A 79 7.37 9.39 14.65
N ALA A 80 8.44 9.35 13.83
CA ALA A 80 9.32 8.18 13.65
C ALA A 80 10.19 8.28 12.37
N ARG A 81 11.34 8.96 12.53
CA ARG A 81 12.68 8.47 12.16
C ARG A 81 12.82 7.56 10.91
N LYS A 82 13.46 8.13 9.88
CA LYS A 82 14.49 7.50 9.01
C LYS A 82 14.18 6.13 8.38
N ALA A 83 13.83 6.12 7.09
CA ALA A 83 14.15 5.00 6.20
C ALA A 83 14.47 5.48 4.77
N LYS A 84 15.67 6.07 4.64
CA LYS A 84 16.60 5.95 3.51
C LYS A 84 15.99 5.75 2.12
N VAL A 85 16.10 6.81 1.30
CA VAL A 85 16.26 6.74 -0.16
C VAL A 85 17.12 5.52 -0.52
N ARG A 86 16.54 4.52 -1.18
CA ARG A 86 17.29 3.47 -1.88
C ARG A 86 17.17 3.72 -3.37
N LYS A 87 18.03 4.60 -3.86
CA LYS A 87 18.42 4.65 -5.26
C LYS A 87 19.46 3.56 -5.46
N SER A 88 19.19 2.56 -6.29
CA SER A 88 20.17 1.92 -7.19
C SER A 88 19.53 0.73 -7.87
N GLY A 89 19.73 0.67 -9.18
CA GLY A 89 19.21 -0.38 -10.05
C GLY A 89 19.68 -1.76 -9.65
N ARG A 90 18.89 -2.76 -10.03
CA ARG A 90 19.29 -4.16 -9.95
C ARG A 90 20.56 -4.32 -10.79
N ASP A 91 21.63 -4.70 -10.12
CA ASP A 91 22.94 -5.01 -10.68
C ASP A 91 22.81 -5.95 -11.89
N THR A 92 23.06 -5.43 -13.08
CA THR A 92 23.09 -6.16 -14.36
C THR A 92 24.21 -7.20 -14.45
N LYS A 93 25.04 -7.34 -13.41
CA LYS A 93 26.12 -8.33 -13.32
C LYS A 93 25.62 -9.70 -12.84
N ALA A 94 24.65 -9.74 -11.91
CA ALA A 94 24.12 -10.99 -11.37
C ALA A 94 23.28 -11.78 -12.39
N ILE A 95 22.60 -11.07 -13.31
CA ILE A 95 21.84 -11.70 -14.40
C ILE A 95 22.78 -12.30 -15.44
N ARG A 96 23.90 -11.63 -15.77
CA ARG A 96 24.94 -12.19 -16.67
C ARG A 96 25.64 -13.41 -16.10
N MET A 97 25.88 -13.44 -14.78
CA MET A 97 26.52 -14.59 -14.11
C MET A 97 25.64 -15.85 -14.10
N LEU A 98 24.31 -15.72 -14.20
CA LEU A 98 23.40 -16.87 -14.21
C LEU A 98 23.32 -17.51 -15.61
N ASP A 99 23.40 -16.71 -16.67
CA ASP A 99 23.46 -17.22 -18.05
C ASP A 99 24.79 -17.95 -18.34
N GLU A 100 25.91 -17.48 -17.78
CA GLU A 100 27.22 -18.16 -17.90
C GLU A 100 27.24 -19.53 -17.20
N LEU A 101 26.56 -19.67 -16.05
CA LEU A 101 26.55 -20.93 -15.28
C LEU A 101 25.66 -22.01 -15.89
N ILE A 102 24.66 -21.64 -16.70
CA ILE A 102 23.75 -22.59 -17.37
C ILE A 102 24.39 -23.18 -18.63
N ALA A 103 25.38 -22.51 -19.22
CA ALA A 103 26.07 -22.97 -20.43
C ALA A 103 27.12 -24.08 -20.18
N GLU A 104 27.54 -24.32 -18.93
CA GLU A 104 28.54 -25.35 -18.58
C GLU A 104 27.95 -26.66 -18.02
N LEU A 105 26.62 -26.82 -17.98
CA LEU A 105 26.03 -28.11 -17.66
C LEU A 105 25.94 -28.96 -18.93
N PRO A 106 26.65 -30.11 -19.01
CA PRO A 106 26.57 -30.98 -20.17
C PRO A 106 25.13 -31.48 -20.33
N PRO A 107 24.62 -31.60 -21.58
CA PRO A 107 23.30 -32.17 -21.80
C PRO A 107 23.26 -33.60 -21.26
N LYS A 108 22.15 -33.96 -20.62
CA LYS A 108 21.86 -35.32 -20.17
C LYS A 108 20.86 -35.96 -21.11
#